data_AF-A0A2Z6RY13-F1
#
_entry.id   AF-A0A2Z6RY13-F1
#
_cell.length_a   1.000
_cell.length_b   1.000
_cell.length_c   1.000
_cell.angle_alpha   90.00
_cell.angle_beta   90.00
_cell.angle_gamma   90.00
#
_symmetry.space_group_name_H-M   'P 1'
#
loop_
_entity.id
_entity.type
_entity.pdbx_description
1 polymer ?
#
loop_
_entity_poly.entity_id
_entity_poly.type
_entity_poly.pdbx_seq_one_letter_code
_entity_poly.pdbx_strand_id
1 'polypeptide(L)'
;MSQSKPSSNENESSGNGSPVRITVPKVYVCLTIIQTGTAVVFGTFLATHLSAPALSLVGGIDLTNRTIVFGRVYYQNKFLEPLVVFGALIGHVGAGIAKRCIKIYWKYKKQDERKLAGTVHEKVEKTTTDEKDNQGNVLRQKITTKTTTTVTGSYITRALSSLLPNHHTIGYILIPVVFGHAYINRILPKRCLGDSSLINATYVTLSLRNWPRSSYLALTALIGLTAYHITSGAPVAYRVLRGFLFKKNREKLQAEATKKDRVLRHGIAAVSVGLLTAGLLVIGGKFGKDPRIPLRTEYLKVYGQVYPQSWIR
;
A
#
# COMPACT_ATOMS: atom_id res chain seq x y z
N MET A 1 -37.33 -18.83 68.72
CA MET A 1 -38.57 -18.03 68.48
C MET A 1 -38.20 -16.58 68.76
N SER A 2 -38.51 -15.55 67.98
CA SER A 2 -39.16 -15.40 66.69
C SER A 2 -38.68 -14.07 66.11
N GLN A 3 -38.90 -13.88 64.82
CA GLN A 3 -38.39 -12.83 63.94
C GLN A 3 -38.93 -11.43 64.24
N SER A 4 -38.23 -10.40 63.77
CA SER A 4 -38.78 -9.53 62.70
C SER A 4 -37.74 -8.58 62.12
N LYS A 5 -37.80 -8.49 60.78
CA LYS A 5 -37.03 -7.65 59.85
C LYS A 5 -37.94 -6.47 59.46
N PRO A 6 -37.38 -5.31 59.09
CA PRO A 6 -37.64 -4.81 57.73
C PRO A 6 -36.33 -4.26 57.11
N SER A 7 -35.95 -4.52 55.85
CA SER A 7 -36.65 -4.31 54.57
C SER A 7 -36.81 -2.84 54.20
N SER A 8 -35.79 -2.27 53.58
CA SER A 8 -35.97 -1.30 52.48
C SER A 8 -34.75 -1.36 51.55
N ASN A 9 -34.96 -2.07 50.43
CA ASN A 9 -34.18 -1.95 49.22
C ASN A 9 -34.48 -0.58 48.61
N GLU A 10 -33.46 0.25 48.42
CA GLU A 10 -33.48 1.25 47.35
C GLU A 10 -32.40 0.88 46.34
N ASN A 11 -32.89 0.51 45.16
CA ASN A 11 -32.13 0.20 43.97
C ASN A 11 -31.46 1.48 43.45
N GLU A 12 -30.24 1.76 43.90
CA GLU A 12 -29.34 2.59 43.09
C GLU A 12 -28.78 1.72 41.96
N SER A 13 -29.46 1.79 40.82
CA SER A 13 -28.95 1.39 39.51
C SER A 13 -27.77 2.29 39.15
N SER A 14 -26.60 2.05 39.77
CA SER A 14 -25.34 2.60 39.32
C SER A 14 -24.99 1.93 38.00
N GLY A 15 -25.42 2.54 36.90
CA GLY A 15 -25.03 2.18 35.54
C GLY A 15 -23.51 2.20 35.45
N ASN A 16 -22.92 1.02 35.56
CA ASN A 16 -21.48 0.81 35.55
C ASN A 16 -20.97 0.90 34.11
N GLY A 17 -21.04 2.11 33.55
CA GLY A 17 -20.42 2.48 32.28
C GLY A 17 -18.91 2.55 32.47
N SER A 18 -18.28 1.39 32.64
CA SER A 18 -16.82 1.30 32.70
C SER A 18 -16.23 1.92 31.42
N PRO A 19 -15.35 2.93 31.51
CA PRO A 19 -14.82 3.61 30.33
C PRO A 19 -14.08 2.58 29.49
N VAL A 20 -14.48 2.44 28.22
CA VAL A 20 -13.85 1.51 27.27
C VAL A 20 -12.36 1.84 27.22
N ARG A 21 -11.53 1.03 27.89
CA ARG A 21 -10.08 1.20 27.88
C ARG A 21 -9.55 0.87 26.49
N ILE A 22 -9.40 1.89 25.67
CA ILE A 22 -8.80 1.81 24.33
C ILE A 22 -7.30 1.53 24.51
N THR A 23 -6.89 0.28 24.33
CA THR A 23 -5.48 -0.09 24.36
C THR A 23 -4.86 0.10 22.98
N VAL A 24 -3.60 0.55 22.94
CA VAL A 24 -2.88 0.78 21.66
C VAL A 24 -2.89 -0.45 20.74
N PRO A 25 -2.72 -1.71 21.21
CA PRO A 25 -2.82 -2.87 20.34
C PRO A 25 -4.18 -2.99 19.65
N LYS A 26 -5.29 -2.70 20.36
CA LYS A 26 -6.64 -2.72 19.79
C LYS A 26 -6.80 -1.65 18.71
N VAL A 27 -6.31 -0.43 18.95
CA VAL A 27 -6.30 0.65 17.95
C VAL A 27 -5.51 0.24 16.71
N TYR A 28 -4.32 -0.34 16.88
CA TYR A 28 -3.48 -0.76 15.76
C TYR A 28 -4.14 -1.86 14.91
N VAL A 29 -4.84 -2.79 15.55
CA VAL A 29 -5.64 -3.82 14.87
C VAL A 29 -6.80 -3.19 14.10
N CYS A 30 -7.57 -2.30 14.73
CA CYS A 30 -8.66 -1.57 14.09
C CYS A 30 -8.18 -0.79 12.85
N LEU A 31 -7.09 -0.02 12.98
CA LEU A 31 -6.48 0.70 11.85
C LEU A 31 -6.01 -0.26 10.74
N THR A 32 -5.56 -1.47 11.08
CA THR A 32 -5.17 -2.46 10.08
C THR A 32 -6.37 -2.99 9.31
N ILE A 33 -7.49 -3.22 10.01
CA ILE A 33 -8.75 -3.63 9.38
C ILE A 33 -9.26 -2.52 8.47
N ILE A 34 -9.29 -1.27 8.94
CA ILE A 34 -9.70 -0.11 8.14
C ILE A 34 -8.81 0.00 6.90
N GLN A 35 -7.48 0.03 7.07
CA GLN A 35 -6.54 0.16 5.96
C GLN A 35 -6.70 -0.94 4.90
N THR A 36 -6.95 -2.18 5.32
CA THR A 36 -7.17 -3.31 4.40
C THR A 36 -8.55 -3.27 3.76
N GLY A 37 -9.60 -3.00 4.53
CA GLY A 37 -10.97 -2.92 4.03
C GLY A 37 -11.12 -1.83 2.97
N THR A 38 -10.57 -0.65 3.24
CA THR A 38 -10.58 0.45 2.26
C THR A 38 -9.69 0.16 1.06
N ALA A 39 -8.59 -0.58 1.19
CA ALA A 39 -7.80 -1.03 0.04
C ALA A 39 -8.60 -1.96 -0.89
N VAL A 40 -9.40 -2.87 -0.32
CA VAL A 40 -10.24 -3.79 -1.11
C VAL A 40 -11.34 -3.01 -1.85
N VAL A 41 -12.00 -2.06 -1.17
CA VAL A 41 -13.01 -1.19 -1.80
C VAL A 41 -12.39 -0.34 -2.90
N PHE A 42 -11.24 0.31 -2.65
CA PHE A 42 -10.54 1.07 -3.69
C PHE A 42 -10.10 0.18 -4.86
N GLY A 43 -9.81 -1.10 -4.59
CA GLY A 43 -9.49 -2.10 -5.60
C GLY A 43 -10.60 -2.32 -6.63
N THR A 44 -11.87 -2.17 -6.27
CA THR A 44 -12.99 -2.31 -7.23
C THR A 44 -12.99 -1.16 -8.22
N PHE A 45 -12.81 0.08 -7.74
CA PHE A 45 -12.58 1.24 -8.59
C PHE A 45 -11.37 1.02 -9.48
N LEU A 46 -10.23 0.62 -8.92
CA LEU A 46 -9.00 0.45 -9.69
C LEU A 46 -9.14 -0.60 -10.79
N ALA A 47 -9.82 -1.72 -10.54
CA ALA A 47 -10.08 -2.74 -11.54
C ALA A 47 -10.88 -2.18 -12.73
N THR A 48 -11.97 -1.46 -12.45
CA THR A 48 -12.76 -0.79 -13.51
C THR A 48 -11.97 0.29 -14.22
N HIS A 49 -11.18 1.09 -13.50
CA HIS A 49 -10.38 2.17 -14.06
C HIS A 49 -9.25 1.65 -14.98
N LEU A 50 -8.53 0.61 -14.56
CA LEU A 50 -7.42 0.03 -15.34
C LEU A 50 -7.89 -0.83 -16.53
N SER A 51 -9.16 -1.24 -16.57
CA SER A 51 -9.70 -1.99 -17.71
C SER A 51 -9.65 -1.20 -19.02
N ALA A 52 -9.88 0.12 -18.98
CA ALA A 52 -9.83 0.96 -20.17
C ALA A 52 -8.43 0.99 -20.83
N PRO A 53 -7.35 1.37 -20.13
CA PRO A 53 -6.01 1.32 -20.72
C PRO A 53 -5.56 -0.10 -21.04
N ALA A 54 -6.00 -1.14 -20.33
CA ALA A 54 -5.68 -2.52 -20.67
C ALA A 54 -6.29 -2.95 -22.02
N LEU A 55 -7.56 -2.60 -22.26
CA LEU A 55 -8.28 -2.95 -23.49
C LEU A 55 -7.86 -2.14 -24.72
N SER A 56 -7.10 -1.05 -24.53
CA SER A 56 -6.60 -0.24 -25.63
C SER A 56 -5.73 -1.02 -26.62
N LEU A 57 -5.02 -2.07 -26.16
CA LEU A 57 -4.22 -2.94 -27.03
C LEU A 57 -5.03 -3.74 -28.04
N VAL A 58 -6.30 -4.03 -27.71
CA VAL A 58 -7.19 -4.84 -28.54
C VAL A 58 -8.03 -3.96 -29.45
N GLY A 59 -8.68 -2.93 -28.89
CA GLY A 59 -9.66 -2.12 -29.62
C GLY A 59 -9.29 -0.65 -29.78
N GLY A 60 -8.02 -0.30 -29.55
CA GLY A 60 -7.52 1.05 -29.74
C GLY A 60 -8.24 2.10 -28.89
N ILE A 61 -8.31 3.31 -29.41
CA ILE A 61 -8.90 4.45 -28.70
C ILE A 61 -10.43 4.35 -28.58
N ASP A 62 -11.11 3.75 -29.56
CA ASP A 62 -12.56 3.61 -29.55
C ASP A 62 -13.04 2.70 -28.43
N LEU A 63 -12.41 1.52 -28.29
CA LEU A 63 -12.75 0.61 -27.19
C LEU A 63 -12.38 1.24 -25.85
N THR A 64 -11.24 1.92 -25.76
CA THR A 64 -10.84 2.65 -24.54
C THR A 64 -11.91 3.67 -24.14
N ASN A 65 -12.41 4.48 -25.09
CA ASN A 65 -13.46 5.47 -24.83
C ASN A 65 -14.77 4.82 -24.36
N ARG A 66 -15.20 3.73 -25.01
CA ARG A 66 -16.38 2.97 -24.59
C ARG A 66 -16.24 2.41 -23.18
N THR A 67 -15.07 1.85 -22.85
CA THR A 67 -14.79 1.33 -21.51
C THR A 67 -14.74 2.44 -20.46
N ILE A 68 -14.20 3.63 -20.79
CA ILE A 68 -14.25 4.80 -19.91
C ILE A 68 -15.69 5.19 -19.63
N VAL A 69 -16.56 5.28 -20.65
CA VAL A 69 -17.98 5.58 -20.49
C VAL A 69 -18.64 4.57 -19.53
N PHE A 70 -18.39 3.28 -19.73
CA PHE A 70 -18.91 2.23 -18.86
C PHE A 70 -18.45 2.39 -17.40
N GLY A 71 -17.16 2.64 -17.18
CA GLY A 71 -16.61 2.85 -15.83
C GLY A 71 -17.26 4.05 -15.12
N ARG A 72 -17.60 5.11 -15.84
CA ARG A 72 -18.27 6.28 -15.26
C ARG A 72 -19.65 5.96 -14.70
N VAL A 73 -20.42 5.12 -15.38
CA VAL A 73 -21.72 4.65 -14.87
C VAL A 73 -21.55 3.89 -13.55
N TYR A 74 -20.45 3.13 -13.41
CA TYR A 74 -20.17 2.39 -12.18
C TYR A 74 -19.76 3.28 -11.01
N TYR A 75 -18.71 4.10 -11.14
CA TYR A 75 -18.12 4.78 -9.98
C TYR A 75 -18.32 6.30 -9.92
N GLN A 76 -18.76 6.99 -10.98
CA GLN A 76 -18.94 8.46 -11.01
C GLN A 76 -20.37 8.90 -10.69
N ASN A 77 -21.00 8.29 -9.68
CA ASN A 77 -22.28 8.78 -9.18
C ASN A 77 -22.12 9.52 -7.84
N LYS A 78 -23.15 10.26 -7.44
CA LYS A 78 -23.16 11.15 -6.26
C LYS A 78 -22.74 10.45 -4.95
N PHE A 79 -22.90 9.13 -4.86
CA PHE A 79 -22.63 8.36 -3.65
C PHE A 79 -21.34 7.54 -3.75
N LEU A 80 -21.14 6.82 -4.86
CA LEU A 80 -20.02 5.91 -5.04
C LEU A 80 -18.70 6.64 -5.28
N GLU A 81 -18.69 7.80 -5.93
CA GLU A 81 -17.44 8.53 -6.12
C GLU A 81 -16.85 9.01 -4.78
N PRO A 82 -17.61 9.72 -3.91
CA PRO A 82 -17.10 10.10 -2.61
C PRO A 82 -16.74 8.90 -1.73
N LEU A 83 -17.48 7.79 -1.83
CA LEU A 83 -17.29 6.65 -0.94
C LEU A 83 -16.19 5.68 -1.42
N VAL A 84 -16.32 5.14 -2.63
CA VAL A 84 -15.48 4.07 -3.19
C VAL A 84 -14.15 4.62 -3.69
N VAL A 85 -14.12 5.85 -4.21
CA VAL A 85 -12.89 6.45 -4.75
C VAL A 85 -12.19 7.26 -3.67
N PHE A 86 -12.78 8.37 -3.25
CA PHE A 86 -12.11 9.30 -2.32
C PHE A 86 -12.10 8.79 -0.88
N GLY A 87 -13.23 8.29 -0.38
CA GLY A 87 -13.36 7.80 0.99
C GLY A 87 -12.47 6.59 1.26
N ALA A 88 -12.47 5.62 0.34
CA ALA A 88 -11.58 4.47 0.42
C ALA A 88 -10.11 4.88 0.35
N LEU A 89 -9.73 5.78 -0.57
CA LEU A 89 -8.36 6.26 -0.67
C LEU A 89 -7.91 7.02 0.61
N ILE A 90 -8.73 7.93 1.11
CA ILE A 90 -8.46 8.70 2.34
C ILE A 90 -8.36 7.77 3.54
N GLY A 91 -9.30 6.83 3.69
CA GLY A 91 -9.27 5.87 4.79
C GLY A 91 -8.04 4.96 4.73
N HIS A 92 -7.63 4.53 3.53
CA HIS A 92 -6.41 3.74 3.33
C HIS A 92 -5.14 4.51 3.73
N VAL A 93 -4.98 5.72 3.18
CA VAL A 93 -3.81 6.58 3.45
C VAL A 93 -3.78 7.01 4.92
N GLY A 94 -4.91 7.48 5.45
CA GLY A 94 -5.03 7.94 6.84
C GLY A 94 -4.73 6.84 7.86
N ALA A 95 -5.28 5.64 7.68
CA ALA A 95 -4.98 4.52 8.56
C ALA A 95 -3.51 4.08 8.47
N GLY A 96 -2.91 4.13 7.27
CA GLY A 96 -1.50 3.85 7.04
C GLY A 96 -0.57 4.84 7.75
N ILE A 97 -0.86 6.15 7.65
CA ILE A 97 -0.13 7.21 8.34
C ILE A 97 -0.26 7.05 9.86
N ALA A 98 -1.47 6.87 10.37
CA ALA A 98 -1.72 6.69 11.81
C ALA A 98 -0.93 5.50 12.38
N LYS A 99 -0.95 4.35 11.70
CA LYS A 99 -0.15 3.18 12.11
C LYS A 99 1.35 3.46 12.10
N ARG A 100 1.84 4.25 11.14
CA ARG A 100 3.25 4.65 11.09
C ARG A 100 3.59 5.55 12.27
N CYS A 101 2.77 6.54 12.59
CA CYS A 101 2.94 7.41 13.75
C CYS A 101 2.99 6.62 15.06
N ILE A 102 2.05 5.69 15.26
CA ILE A 102 2.06 4.77 16.42
C ILE A 102 3.39 3.99 16.45
N LYS A 103 3.78 3.34 15.35
CA LYS A 103 5.03 2.56 15.31
C LYS A 103 6.27 3.39 15.63
N ILE A 104 6.33 4.63 15.13
CA ILE A 104 7.44 5.56 15.39
C ILE A 104 7.46 5.95 16.86
N TYR A 105 6.32 6.39 17.41
CA TYR A 105 6.19 6.78 18.82
C TYR A 105 6.67 5.67 19.76
N TRP A 106 6.20 4.42 19.55
CA TRP A 106 6.60 3.28 20.38
C TRP A 106 8.07 2.87 20.19
N LYS A 107 8.63 3.06 18.99
CA LYS A 107 10.07 2.84 18.76
C LYS A 107 10.91 3.81 19.59
N TYR A 108 10.53 5.10 19.61
CA TYR A 108 11.20 6.11 20.41
C TYR A 108 11.09 5.81 21.91
N LYS A 109 9.88 5.53 22.41
CA LYS A 109 9.67 5.16 23.82
C LYS A 109 10.53 3.96 24.25
N LYS A 110 10.58 2.90 23.44
CA LYS A 110 11.39 1.71 23.74
C LYS A 110 12.90 1.97 23.68
N GLN A 111 13.35 2.91 22.85
CA GLN A 111 14.77 3.32 22.83
C GLN A 111 15.13 4.12 24.06
N ASP A 112 14.23 4.97 24.54
CA ASP A 112 14.40 5.74 25.77
C ASP A 112 14.56 4.83 26.99
N GLU A 113 13.65 3.85 27.13
CA GLU A 113 13.74 2.81 28.18
C GLU A 113 15.07 2.04 28.15
N ARG A 114 15.61 1.74 26.96
CA ARG A 114 16.91 1.05 26.81
C ARG A 114 18.12 1.91 27.13
N LYS A 115 18.05 3.21 26.82
CA LYS A 115 19.09 4.18 27.18
C LYS A 115 19.13 4.39 28.69
N LEU A 116 17.96 4.45 29.34
CA LEU A 116 17.84 4.47 30.80
C LEU A 116 18.33 3.16 31.44
N ALA A 117 18.04 2.01 30.83
CA ALA A 117 18.38 0.69 31.39
C ALA A 117 19.81 0.21 31.10
N GLY A 118 20.63 0.97 30.35
CA GLY A 118 22.04 0.65 30.12
C GLY A 118 22.32 -0.79 29.64
N THR A 119 21.69 -1.26 28.56
CA THR A 119 21.87 -2.64 28.11
C THR A 119 23.15 -2.83 27.29
N VAL A 120 24.20 -3.37 27.91
CA VAL A 120 25.34 -4.01 27.24
C VAL A 120 24.92 -5.42 26.84
N HIS A 121 24.82 -5.71 25.55
CA HIS A 121 24.61 -7.07 25.05
C HIS A 121 25.97 -7.72 24.74
N GLU A 122 26.56 -8.35 25.74
CA GLU A 122 27.71 -9.24 25.58
C GLU A 122 27.24 -10.69 25.77
N LYS A 123 27.30 -11.51 24.71
CA LYS A 123 27.05 -12.95 24.83
C LYS A 123 28.39 -13.66 25.02
N VAL A 124 28.77 -13.84 26.29
CA VAL A 124 29.97 -14.59 26.68
C VAL A 124 29.60 -16.06 26.86
N GLU A 125 30.09 -16.92 25.97
CA GLU A 125 29.97 -18.37 26.14
C GLU A 125 31.31 -18.91 26.69
N LYS A 126 31.28 -19.39 27.94
CA LYS A 126 32.42 -20.03 28.60
C LYS A 126 32.26 -21.54 28.50
N THR A 127 33.24 -22.21 27.90
CA THR A 127 33.31 -23.67 27.89
C THR A 127 34.53 -24.10 28.70
N THR A 128 34.28 -24.92 29.72
CA THR A 128 35.31 -25.47 30.61
C THR A 128 35.60 -26.90 30.18
N THR A 129 36.86 -27.21 29.87
CA THR A 129 37.27 -28.58 29.56
C THR A 129 38.32 -29.01 30.57
N ASP A 130 38.06 -30.15 31.21
CA ASP A 130 38.93 -30.73 32.23
C ASP A 130 39.91 -31.70 31.56
N GLU A 131 41.20 -31.43 31.68
CA GLU A 131 42.25 -32.33 31.20
C GLU A 131 42.55 -33.36 32.30
N LYS A 132 42.33 -34.64 31.99
CA LYS A 132 42.52 -35.77 32.92
C LYS A 132 43.80 -36.55 32.57
N ASP A 133 44.50 -37.03 33.59
CA ASP A 133 45.64 -37.93 33.40
C ASP A 133 45.20 -39.36 33.02
N ASN A 134 46.17 -40.24 32.71
CA ASN A 134 45.91 -41.63 32.33
C ASN A 134 45.26 -42.49 33.43
N GLN A 135 45.10 -41.94 34.64
CA GLN A 135 44.48 -42.59 35.80
C GLN A 135 43.12 -41.97 36.14
N GLY A 136 42.65 -41.01 35.34
CA GLY A 136 41.33 -40.40 35.45
C GLY A 136 41.25 -39.19 36.39
N ASN A 137 42.37 -38.72 36.94
CA ASN A 137 42.40 -37.58 37.83
C ASN A 137 42.52 -36.26 37.04
N VAL A 138 41.76 -35.24 37.44
CA VAL A 138 41.73 -33.93 36.75
C VAL A 138 43.01 -33.16 37.10
N LEU A 139 43.88 -32.95 36.11
CA LEU A 139 45.20 -32.34 36.28
C LEU A 139 45.15 -30.81 36.07
N ARG A 140 44.31 -30.31 35.16
CA ARG A 140 44.17 -28.87 34.91
C ARG A 140 42.84 -28.51 34.26
N GLN A 141 42.24 -27.41 34.71
CA GLN A 141 41.05 -26.83 34.09
C GLN A 141 41.43 -25.81 33.02
N LYS A 142 41.00 -26.03 31.78
CA LYS A 142 41.19 -25.07 30.68
C LYS A 142 39.88 -24.33 30.41
N ILE A 143 39.86 -23.03 30.70
CA ILE A 143 38.72 -22.16 30.42
C ILE A 143 38.93 -21.51 29.06
N THR A 144 38.06 -21.80 28.09
CA THR A 144 38.09 -21.13 26.77
C THR A 144 36.87 -20.23 26.63
N THR A 145 37.11 -18.94 26.41
CA THR A 145 36.05 -17.93 26.22
C THR A 145 35.88 -17.66 24.72
N LYS A 146 34.71 -17.93 24.15
CA LYS A 146 34.40 -17.61 22.75
C LYS A 146 33.47 -16.40 22.67
N THR A 147 34.02 -15.27 22.24
CA THR A 147 33.22 -14.08 21.92
C THR A 147 32.78 -14.16 20.46
N THR A 148 31.48 -14.40 20.22
CA THR A 148 30.94 -14.47 18.85
C THR A 148 30.23 -13.17 18.48
N THR A 149 30.89 -12.34 17.68
CA THR A 149 30.28 -11.18 17.02
C THR A 149 29.62 -11.63 15.71
N THR A 150 28.29 -11.77 15.69
CA THR A 150 27.57 -12.16 14.47
C THR A 150 27.37 -10.94 13.56
N VAL A 151 28.22 -10.79 12.54
CA VAL A 151 27.97 -9.85 11.43
C VAL A 151 27.12 -10.56 10.38
N THR A 152 25.80 -10.46 10.51
CA THR A 152 24.89 -11.03 9.52
C THR A 152 24.59 -10.04 8.40
N GLY A 153 24.98 -10.40 7.17
CA GLY A 153 24.28 -9.94 5.97
C GLY A 153 25.22 -9.67 4.79
N SER A 154 25.24 -10.60 3.84
CA SER A 154 25.84 -10.41 2.51
C SER A 154 25.41 -9.05 1.93
N TYR A 155 26.39 -8.18 1.70
CA TYR A 155 26.22 -6.81 1.19
C TYR A 155 25.36 -6.77 -0.07
N ILE A 156 25.46 -7.79 -0.92
CA ILE A 156 24.73 -7.91 -2.18
C ILE A 156 23.24 -8.16 -1.93
N THR A 157 22.90 -9.02 -0.96
CA THR A 157 21.49 -9.25 -0.59
C THR A 157 20.87 -8.04 0.12
N ARG A 158 21.66 -7.26 0.86
CA ARG A 158 21.23 -5.98 1.46
C ARG A 158 21.08 -4.87 0.41
N ALA A 159 22.00 -4.76 -0.53
CA ALA A 159 21.92 -3.80 -1.63
C ALA A 159 20.72 -4.09 -2.54
N LEU A 160 20.51 -5.37 -2.91
CA LEU A 160 19.38 -5.78 -3.75
C LEU A 160 18.02 -5.70 -3.03
N SER A 161 17.98 -5.92 -1.71
CA SER A 161 16.77 -5.70 -0.90
C SER A 161 16.53 -4.23 -0.53
N SER A 162 17.56 -3.38 -0.59
CA SER A 162 17.46 -1.92 -0.49
C SER A 162 17.09 -1.25 -1.81
N LEU A 163 17.38 -1.89 -2.95
CA LEU A 163 16.99 -1.44 -4.29
C LEU A 163 15.48 -1.54 -4.52
N LEU A 164 14.77 -2.41 -3.79
CA LEU A 164 13.32 -2.42 -3.77
C LEU A 164 12.81 -1.49 -2.66
N PRO A 165 12.25 -0.32 -3.00
CA PRO A 165 11.77 0.62 -1.99
C PRO A 165 10.71 -0.04 -1.12
N ASN A 166 10.83 0.14 0.21
CA ASN A 166 9.88 -0.38 1.17
C ASN A 166 8.44 0.01 0.76
N HIS A 167 7.46 -0.89 0.91
CA HIS A 167 6.04 -0.67 0.57
C HIS A 167 5.51 0.71 1.04
N HIS A 168 5.88 1.13 2.25
CA HIS A 168 5.52 2.44 2.80
C HIS A 168 6.15 3.62 2.04
N THR A 169 7.42 3.53 1.65
CA THR A 169 8.10 4.56 0.86
C THR A 169 7.40 4.75 -0.48
N ILE A 170 7.06 3.65 -1.15
CA ILE A 170 6.27 3.73 -2.39
C ILE A 170 4.89 4.32 -2.15
N GLY A 171 4.23 3.95 -1.04
CA GLY A 171 2.95 4.55 -0.65
C GLY A 171 3.04 6.08 -0.52
N TYR A 172 4.10 6.61 0.11
CA TYR A 172 4.30 8.05 0.24
C TYR A 172 4.59 8.76 -1.09
N ILE A 173 5.38 8.15 -1.96
CA ILE A 173 5.64 8.68 -3.31
C ILE A 173 4.35 8.66 -4.14
N LEU A 174 3.50 7.65 -3.98
CA LEU A 174 2.23 7.54 -4.69
C LEU A 174 1.21 8.62 -4.31
N ILE A 175 1.21 9.14 -3.08
CA ILE A 175 0.24 10.16 -2.64
C ILE A 175 0.22 11.38 -3.59
N PRO A 176 1.33 12.10 -3.82
CA PRO A 176 1.34 13.24 -4.72
C PRO A 176 1.11 12.83 -6.19
N VAL A 177 1.55 11.65 -6.61
CA VAL A 177 1.39 11.18 -8.00
C VAL A 177 -0.08 10.86 -8.32
N VAL A 178 -0.76 10.14 -7.42
CA VAL A 178 -2.21 9.85 -7.53
C VAL A 178 -3.02 11.13 -7.39
N PHE A 179 -2.64 12.02 -6.47
CA PHE A 179 -3.31 13.32 -6.33
C PHE A 179 -3.17 14.15 -7.61
N GLY A 180 -1.98 14.25 -8.20
CA GLY A 180 -1.77 14.95 -9.47
C GLY A 180 -2.58 14.35 -10.61
N HIS A 181 -2.65 13.02 -10.68
CA HIS A 181 -3.50 12.31 -11.63
C HIS A 181 -4.99 12.66 -11.45
N ALA A 182 -5.51 12.58 -10.22
CA ALA A 182 -6.90 12.93 -9.92
C ALA A 182 -7.17 14.42 -10.14
N TYR A 183 -6.19 15.29 -9.86
CA TYR A 183 -6.31 16.72 -10.04
C TYR A 183 -6.51 17.05 -11.52
N ILE A 184 -5.62 16.59 -12.40
CA ILE A 184 -5.66 16.89 -13.84
C ILE A 184 -6.85 16.24 -14.54
N ASN A 185 -7.28 15.04 -14.11
CA ASN A 185 -8.30 14.25 -14.82
C ASN A 185 -9.69 14.32 -14.20
N ARG A 186 -9.84 14.85 -12.98
CA ARG A 186 -11.14 14.91 -12.30
C ARG A 186 -11.45 16.25 -11.63
N ILE A 187 -10.51 16.87 -10.93
CA ILE A 187 -10.77 18.10 -10.18
C ILE A 187 -10.73 19.32 -11.10
N LEU A 188 -9.68 19.43 -11.91
CA LEU A 188 -9.45 20.58 -12.78
C LEU A 188 -10.49 20.68 -13.91
N PRO A 189 -10.84 19.60 -14.65
CA PRO A 189 -11.91 19.68 -15.64
C PRO A 189 -13.25 20.10 -15.04
N LYS A 190 -13.61 19.57 -13.87
CA LYS A 190 -14.82 19.98 -13.14
C LYS A 190 -14.84 21.47 -12.82
N ARG A 191 -13.68 22.06 -12.49
CA ARG A 191 -13.56 23.50 -12.22
C ARG A 191 -13.64 24.36 -13.49
N CYS A 192 -13.02 23.91 -14.59
CA CYS A 192 -12.94 24.68 -15.84
C CYS A 192 -14.17 24.53 -16.74
N LEU A 193 -14.77 23.33 -16.78
CA LEU A 193 -15.84 22.95 -17.70
C LEU A 193 -17.19 22.70 -17.00
N GLY A 194 -17.24 22.81 -15.68
CA GLY A 194 -18.44 22.53 -14.86
C GLY A 194 -18.69 21.03 -14.61
N ASP A 195 -18.10 20.14 -15.42
CA ASP A 195 -18.17 18.68 -15.28
C ASP A 195 -16.88 18.01 -15.80
N SER A 196 -16.59 16.81 -15.33
CA SER A 196 -15.49 15.95 -15.78
C SER A 196 -15.97 14.76 -16.64
N SER A 197 -17.24 14.73 -17.06
CA SER A 197 -17.76 13.71 -17.98
C SER A 197 -17.21 13.84 -19.41
N LEU A 198 -16.71 15.00 -19.81
CA LEU A 198 -16.07 15.18 -21.12
C LEU A 198 -14.69 14.51 -21.20
N ILE A 199 -14.13 14.09 -20.07
CA ILE A 199 -12.80 13.48 -20.00
C ILE A 199 -12.86 12.02 -20.49
N ASN A 200 -12.10 11.75 -21.55
CA ASN A 200 -12.02 10.47 -22.22
C ASN A 200 -10.58 10.18 -22.69
N ALA A 201 -10.37 9.14 -23.49
CA ALA A 201 -9.04 8.78 -23.96
C ALA A 201 -8.44 9.89 -24.84
N THR A 202 -9.24 10.63 -25.62
CA THR A 202 -8.74 11.71 -26.48
C THR A 202 -8.22 12.91 -25.68
N TYR A 203 -8.78 13.18 -24.50
CA TYR A 203 -8.22 14.14 -23.54
C TYR A 203 -6.81 13.73 -23.11
N VAL A 204 -6.62 12.46 -22.74
CA VAL A 204 -5.31 11.93 -22.34
C VAL A 204 -4.33 11.95 -23.53
N THR A 205 -4.79 11.56 -24.73
CA THR A 205 -3.99 11.62 -25.97
C THR A 205 -3.44 13.03 -26.22
N LEU A 206 -4.23 14.08 -25.98
CA LEU A 206 -3.75 15.46 -26.15
C LEU A 206 -2.49 15.73 -25.33
N SER A 207 -2.48 15.33 -24.05
CA SER A 207 -1.32 15.51 -23.19
C SER A 207 -0.12 14.67 -23.62
N LEU A 208 -0.35 13.46 -24.13
CA LEU A 208 0.69 12.56 -24.64
C LEU A 208 1.31 13.09 -25.94
N ARG A 209 0.55 13.81 -26.76
CA ARG A 209 1.04 14.41 -28.01
C ARG A 209 1.76 15.73 -27.77
N ASN A 210 1.18 16.63 -26.99
CA ASN A 210 1.72 17.98 -26.80
C ASN A 210 2.89 18.02 -25.79
N TRP A 211 2.81 17.21 -24.72
CA TRP A 211 3.86 17.16 -23.68
C TRP A 211 4.36 15.73 -23.43
N PRO A 212 4.88 15.04 -24.46
CA PRO A 212 5.14 13.61 -24.43
C PRO A 212 6.05 13.21 -23.26
N ARG A 213 7.17 13.92 -23.04
CA ARG A 213 8.14 13.55 -22.00
C ARG A 213 7.50 13.57 -20.61
N SER A 214 6.81 14.66 -20.27
CA SER A 214 6.14 14.82 -18.97
C SER A 214 5.01 13.80 -18.81
N SER A 215 4.12 13.70 -19.80
CA SER A 215 2.92 12.88 -19.71
C SER A 215 3.23 11.38 -19.67
N TYR A 216 4.14 10.89 -20.54
CA TYR A 216 4.56 9.49 -20.50
C TYR A 216 5.29 9.18 -19.20
N LEU A 217 6.20 10.04 -18.72
CA LEU A 217 6.91 9.82 -17.46
C LEU A 217 5.92 9.73 -16.28
N ALA A 218 5.00 10.69 -16.15
CA ALA A 218 4.05 10.72 -15.05
C ALA A 218 3.12 9.49 -15.04
N LEU A 219 2.59 9.10 -16.20
CA LEU A 219 1.66 7.97 -16.30
C LEU A 219 2.36 6.62 -16.16
N THR A 220 3.56 6.44 -16.73
CA THR A 220 4.35 5.21 -16.54
C THR A 220 4.83 5.07 -15.10
N ALA A 221 5.25 6.16 -14.45
CA ALA A 221 5.59 6.17 -13.03
C ALA A 221 4.37 5.79 -12.18
N LEU A 222 3.20 6.38 -12.44
CA LEU A 222 1.96 6.03 -11.74
C LEU A 222 1.61 4.54 -11.87
N ILE A 223 1.72 3.98 -13.08
CA ILE A 223 1.46 2.54 -13.35
C ILE A 223 2.44 1.67 -12.55
N GLY A 224 3.75 1.92 -12.67
CA GLY A 224 4.79 1.12 -12.02
C GLY A 224 4.73 1.17 -10.51
N LEU A 225 4.61 2.37 -9.94
CA LEU A 225 4.52 2.57 -8.49
C LEU A 225 3.25 1.90 -7.92
N THR A 226 2.11 2.07 -8.60
CA THR A 226 0.83 1.46 -8.18
C THR A 226 0.92 -0.07 -8.21
N ALA A 227 1.42 -0.64 -9.30
CA ALA A 227 1.57 -2.09 -9.45
C ALA A 227 2.48 -2.69 -8.37
N TYR A 228 3.60 -2.02 -8.07
CA TYR A 228 4.49 -2.44 -6.99
C TYR A 228 3.81 -2.31 -5.62
N HIS A 229 3.09 -1.21 -5.35
CA HIS A 229 2.42 -0.99 -4.07
C HIS A 229 1.36 -2.07 -3.78
N ILE A 230 0.57 -2.43 -4.79
CA ILE A 230 -0.46 -3.46 -4.68
C ILE A 230 0.17 -4.83 -4.44
N THR A 231 1.14 -5.23 -5.26
CA THR A 231 1.74 -6.56 -5.17
C THR A 231 2.58 -6.74 -3.90
N SER A 232 3.23 -5.68 -3.41
CA SER A 232 3.94 -5.71 -2.12
C SER A 232 3.00 -5.72 -0.91
N GLY A 233 1.81 -5.09 -1.01
CA GLY A 233 0.79 -5.06 0.04
C GLY A 233 -0.13 -6.28 0.10
N ALA A 234 -0.28 -7.01 -1.01
CA ALA A 234 -1.22 -8.12 -1.16
C ALA A 234 -1.12 -9.22 -0.07
N PRO A 235 0.08 -9.67 0.37
CA PRO A 235 0.17 -10.69 1.42
C PRO A 235 -0.42 -10.26 2.76
N VAL A 236 -0.34 -8.96 3.09
CA VAL A 236 -0.91 -8.41 4.32
C VAL A 236 -2.43 -8.41 4.22
N ALA A 237 -2.97 -7.93 3.10
CA ALA A 237 -4.40 -7.91 2.84
C ALA A 237 -5.00 -9.33 2.87
N TYR A 238 -4.35 -10.28 2.19
CA TYR A 238 -4.75 -11.68 2.18
C TYR A 238 -4.79 -12.28 3.59
N ARG A 239 -3.78 -12.00 4.43
CA ARG A 239 -3.74 -12.49 5.81
C ARG A 239 -4.87 -11.94 6.66
N VAL A 240 -5.17 -10.65 6.53
CA VAL A 240 -6.27 -10.01 7.28
C VAL A 240 -7.60 -10.58 6.82
N LEU A 241 -7.85 -10.63 5.51
CA LEU A 241 -9.10 -11.14 4.94
C LEU A 241 -9.33 -12.62 5.26
N ARG A 242 -8.28 -13.45 5.13
CA ARG A 242 -8.35 -14.87 5.52
C ARG A 242 -8.54 -15.05 7.02
N GLY A 243 -7.98 -14.17 7.86
CA GLY A 243 -8.21 -14.18 9.30
C GLY A 243 -9.66 -13.90 9.69
N PHE A 244 -10.38 -13.12 8.88
CA PHE A 244 -11.83 -12.95 9.02
C PHE A 244 -12.62 -14.16 8.51
N LEU A 245 -12.22 -14.74 7.38
CA LEU A 245 -12.97 -15.81 6.71
C LEU A 245 -12.74 -17.22 7.28
N PHE A 246 -11.52 -17.53 7.75
CA PHE A 246 -11.16 -18.89 8.16
C PHE A 246 -10.34 -18.89 9.47
N LYS A 247 -10.98 -19.32 10.56
CA LYS A 247 -10.37 -19.42 11.91
C LYS A 247 -9.42 -20.62 12.10
N LYS A 248 -9.22 -21.50 11.09
CA LYS A 248 -8.59 -22.82 11.27
C LYS A 248 -7.15 -22.93 10.71
N ASN A 249 -6.26 -23.42 11.59
CA ASN A 249 -4.87 -23.88 11.44
C ASN A 249 -3.84 -22.94 10.78
N ARG A 250 -3.01 -22.34 11.63
CA ARG A 250 -2.14 -21.18 11.39
C ARG A 250 -0.68 -21.53 11.06
N GLU A 251 -0.23 -22.77 11.30
CA GLU A 251 1.20 -23.03 11.50
C GLU A 251 1.92 -23.82 10.38
N LYS A 252 1.23 -24.63 9.56
CA LYS A 252 1.90 -25.54 8.60
C LYS A 252 2.12 -25.03 7.17
N LEU A 253 1.48 -23.93 6.74
CA LEU A 253 1.57 -23.44 5.35
C LEU A 253 2.62 -22.33 5.10
N GLN A 254 3.32 -21.86 6.14
CA GLN A 254 4.02 -20.57 6.10
C GLN A 254 5.50 -20.60 5.68
N ALA A 255 6.18 -21.76 5.70
CA ALA A 255 7.64 -21.82 5.50
C ALA A 255 8.07 -22.01 4.03
N GLU A 256 7.46 -22.93 3.28
CA GLU A 256 7.84 -23.22 1.88
C GLU A 256 7.26 -22.25 0.84
N ALA A 257 6.14 -21.58 1.15
CA ALA A 257 5.41 -20.75 0.19
C ALA A 257 6.11 -19.43 -0.18
N THR A 258 7.15 -19.01 0.55
CA THR A 258 7.59 -17.59 0.55
C THR A 258 8.43 -17.15 -0.65
N LYS A 259 9.21 -18.06 -1.27
CA LYS A 259 10.08 -17.71 -2.42
C LYS A 259 9.33 -17.78 -3.75
N LYS A 260 8.57 -18.86 -4.00
CA LYS A 260 7.76 -19.06 -5.22
C LYS A 260 6.67 -18.00 -5.36
N ASP A 261 6.02 -17.65 -4.26
CA ASP A 261 4.99 -16.61 -4.19
C ASP A 261 5.55 -15.20 -4.46
N ARG A 262 6.81 -14.93 -4.06
CA ARG A 262 7.46 -13.64 -4.38
C ARG A 262 7.75 -13.49 -5.87
N VAL A 263 8.27 -14.54 -6.52
CA VAL A 263 8.54 -14.55 -7.97
C VAL A 263 7.24 -14.38 -8.75
N LEU A 264 6.19 -15.11 -8.36
CA LEU A 264 4.88 -14.99 -8.98
C LEU A 264 4.33 -13.55 -8.91
N ARG A 265 4.39 -12.91 -7.74
CA ARG A 265 3.91 -11.53 -7.59
C ARG A 265 4.70 -10.53 -8.43
N HIS A 266 6.03 -10.67 -8.49
CA HIS A 266 6.83 -9.82 -9.36
C HIS A 266 6.54 -10.07 -10.85
N GLY A 267 6.30 -11.32 -11.24
CA GLY A 267 5.83 -11.67 -12.59
C GLY A 267 4.50 -11.00 -12.92
N ILE A 268 3.50 -11.12 -12.03
CA ILE A 268 2.19 -10.46 -12.21
C ILE A 268 2.36 -8.93 -12.31
N ALA A 269 3.19 -8.33 -11.45
CA ALA A 269 3.47 -6.89 -11.52
C ALA A 269 4.09 -6.51 -12.86
N ALA A 270 5.13 -7.23 -13.32
CA ALA A 270 5.83 -6.93 -14.56
C ALA A 270 4.90 -7.06 -15.78
N VAL A 271 4.09 -8.12 -15.84
CA VAL A 271 3.10 -8.33 -16.91
C VAL A 271 2.05 -7.22 -16.88
N SER A 272 1.52 -6.88 -15.70
CA SER A 272 0.51 -5.82 -15.57
C SER A 272 1.06 -4.45 -15.97
N VAL A 273 2.28 -4.13 -15.56
CA VAL A 273 2.97 -2.89 -15.96
C VAL A 273 3.19 -2.87 -17.47
N GLY A 274 3.74 -3.96 -18.05
CA GLY A 274 3.97 -4.06 -19.49
C GLY A 274 2.69 -3.91 -20.32
N LEU A 275 1.60 -4.56 -19.89
CA LEU A 275 0.29 -4.46 -20.53
C LEU A 275 -0.22 -3.01 -20.51
N LEU A 276 -0.20 -2.35 -19.34
CA LEU A 276 -0.73 -1.00 -19.18
C LEU A 276 0.13 0.07 -19.85
N THR A 277 1.46 -0.08 -19.84
CA THR A 277 2.36 0.85 -20.53
C THR A 277 2.27 0.69 -22.05
N ALA A 278 2.14 -0.53 -22.57
CA ALA A 278 1.87 -0.76 -23.99
C ALA A 278 0.52 -0.14 -24.40
N GLY A 279 -0.52 -0.30 -23.57
CA GLY A 279 -1.80 0.36 -23.80
C GLY A 279 -1.71 1.89 -23.80
N LEU A 280 -0.89 2.47 -22.93
CA LEU A 280 -0.62 3.91 -22.92
C LEU A 280 0.04 4.39 -24.24
N LEU A 281 0.91 3.57 -24.83
CA LEU A 281 1.52 3.88 -26.14
C LEU A 281 0.47 3.88 -27.26
N VAL A 282 -0.50 2.96 -27.23
CA VAL A 282 -1.64 2.95 -28.16
C VAL A 282 -2.50 4.20 -27.99
N ILE A 283 -2.86 4.56 -26.76
CA ILE A 283 -3.66 5.77 -26.47
C ILE A 283 -2.95 7.05 -26.97
N GLY A 284 -1.62 7.11 -26.85
CA GLY A 284 -0.84 8.23 -27.39
C GLY A 284 -0.72 8.26 -28.91
N GLY A 285 -1.25 7.25 -29.62
CA GLY A 285 -1.18 7.13 -31.07
C GLY A 285 0.19 6.73 -31.60
N LYS A 286 1.03 6.07 -30.79
CA LYS A 286 2.32 5.51 -31.23
C LYS A 286 2.15 4.21 -32.00
N PHE A 287 1.06 3.50 -31.73
CA PHE A 287 0.69 2.24 -32.39
C PHE A 287 -0.82 2.29 -32.69
N GLY A 288 -1.20 1.99 -33.94
CA GLY A 288 -2.60 2.00 -34.38
C GLY A 288 -2.81 2.73 -35.73
N LYS A 289 -3.83 2.31 -36.47
CA LYS A 289 -4.12 2.76 -37.86
C LYS A 289 -4.87 4.08 -37.97
N ASP A 290 -5.15 4.78 -36.87
CA ASP A 290 -6.04 5.94 -36.89
C ASP A 290 -5.33 7.28 -36.66
N PRO A 291 -4.99 8.02 -37.74
CA PRO A 291 -4.33 9.32 -37.63
C PRO A 291 -5.26 10.44 -37.13
N ARG A 292 -6.58 10.23 -37.06
CA ARG A 292 -7.56 11.30 -36.80
C ARG A 292 -8.25 11.13 -35.46
N ILE A 293 -7.47 11.10 -34.38
CA ILE A 293 -8.02 11.27 -33.03
C ILE A 293 -8.54 12.72 -32.93
N PRO A 294 -9.87 12.97 -32.80
CA PRO A 294 -10.39 14.33 -32.74
C PRO A 294 -10.00 14.95 -31.40
N LEU A 295 -9.03 15.86 -31.43
CA LEU A 295 -8.59 16.62 -30.28
C LEU A 295 -9.48 17.85 -30.15
N ARG A 296 -10.24 17.94 -29.06
CA ARG A 296 -11.05 19.13 -28.77
C ARG A 296 -10.15 20.25 -28.27
N THR A 297 -10.30 21.45 -28.83
CA THR A 297 -9.60 22.66 -28.40
C THR A 297 -9.97 23.06 -26.96
N GLU A 298 -11.16 22.70 -26.50
CA GLU A 298 -11.62 22.88 -25.12
C GLU A 298 -10.68 22.24 -24.09
N TYR A 299 -10.04 21.12 -24.44
CA TYR A 299 -9.11 20.43 -23.55
C TYR A 299 -7.82 21.24 -23.31
N LEU A 300 -7.42 22.08 -24.27
CA LEU A 300 -6.28 22.99 -24.10
C LEU A 300 -6.56 24.06 -23.04
N LYS A 301 -7.83 24.48 -22.86
CA LYS A 301 -8.19 25.41 -21.78
C LYS A 301 -7.91 24.80 -20.41
N VAL A 302 -8.15 23.50 -20.25
CA VAL A 302 -7.89 22.77 -19.00
C VAL A 302 -6.39 22.56 -18.81
N TYR A 303 -5.71 22.00 -19.80
CA TYR A 303 -4.28 21.75 -19.69
C TYR A 303 -3.45 23.04 -19.59
N GLY A 304 -3.89 24.14 -20.19
CA GLY A 304 -3.22 25.44 -20.12
C GLY A 304 -3.16 26.05 -18.72
N GLN A 305 -3.95 25.55 -17.76
CA GLN A 305 -3.83 25.92 -16.35
C GLN A 305 -2.62 25.26 -15.65
N VAL A 306 -2.06 24.19 -16.24
CA VAL A 306 -1.00 23.38 -15.62
C VAL A 306 0.27 23.40 -16.46
N TYR A 307 0.12 23.27 -17.78
CA TYR A 307 1.23 23.28 -18.72
C TYR A 307 1.36 24.66 -19.36
N PRO A 308 2.56 25.26 -19.29
CA PRO A 308 2.86 26.47 -20.04
C PRO A 308 2.59 26.26 -21.52
N GLN A 309 1.89 27.20 -22.17
CA GLN A 309 1.62 27.11 -23.61
C GLN A 309 2.93 27.13 -24.42
N SER A 310 4.00 27.73 -23.89
CA SER A 310 5.34 27.70 -24.48
C SER A 310 5.96 26.29 -24.56
N TRP A 311 5.39 25.30 -23.89
CA TRP A 311 5.87 23.91 -23.91
C TRP A 311 5.17 23.05 -24.96
N ILE A 312 4.20 23.60 -25.69
CA ILE A 312 3.54 22.92 -26.81
C ILE A 312 4.58 22.71 -27.91
N ARG A 313 4.61 21.51 -28.49
CA ARG A 313 5.47 21.14 -29.62
C ARG A 313 4.66 20.91 -30.88
#